data_AF-A0A6V8DTS8-F1
#
_entry.id   AF-A0A6V8DTS8-F1
#
_cell.length_a   1.000
_cell.length_b   1.000
_cell.length_c   1.000
_cell.angle_alpha   90.00
_cell.angle_beta   90.00
_cell.angle_gamma   90.00
#
_symmetry.space_group_name_H-M   'P 1'
#
loop_
_entity.id
_entity.type
_entity.pdbx_description
1 polymer ?
#
loop_
_entity_poly.entity_id
_entity_poly.type
_entity_poly.pdbx_seq_one_letter_code
_entity_poly.pdbx_strand_id
1 'polypeptide(L)'
;MLGNKNTKKTSVFSGIGIALLLCALMALMPMAGFVDNNASDVEFVDSNDTAESDIFALPEAVKNADYEYEPSDELIGMRDQTTKTYVTEDGKFAQLNHATPVHFMDDSGAWEDIDLNVVATANGWEVTENTYTTHFSAEMSYGVAVQPNQFVDPIITGIAPMVVTLDESGTAPQPYNVVPSEEGVAVGGNVLRYPVGEGFDLDYTVESTQLKQNLVIRERPVLEPNAAWFGLSETMQIPSGFALYLGDEKLGEEMTQTQEALEIRHVETGELLAEIPVPLVVEEGSEAPYTATFFIQVFGPQVIITTAVEADWLMSEDRVFPLAIDPTIKVYSNAGGYCYRYYRNCYSSTTRYTYRYYSQMRYMPWHRYTFSSSNQLPSGATIDAIKWKQYLSYRSGSTSTTIKAVVLEDCGSP
;
A
#
# COMPACT_ATOMS: atom_id res chain seq x y z
N MET A 1 -74.38 -13.29 -49.91
CA MET A 1 -74.07 -13.70 -51.30
C MET A 1 -72.58 -13.51 -51.53
N LEU A 2 -71.92 -14.58 -52.02
CA LEU A 2 -70.68 -14.67 -52.84
C LEU A 2 -69.63 -13.54 -52.75
N GLY A 3 -68.32 -13.78 -52.63
CA GLY A 3 -67.56 -15.03 -52.73
C GLY A 3 -66.04 -14.79 -52.71
N ASN A 4 -65.33 -15.84 -52.31
CA ASN A 4 -63.89 -16.18 -52.36
C ASN A 4 -62.97 -15.42 -53.36
N LYS A 5 -61.71 -15.19 -52.95
CA LYS A 5 -60.58 -16.09 -53.33
C LYS A 5 -59.29 -15.86 -52.54
N ASN A 6 -58.79 -16.98 -52.02
CA ASN A 6 -57.44 -17.22 -51.51
C ASN A 6 -56.36 -17.01 -52.59
N THR A 7 -55.20 -16.51 -52.16
CA THR A 7 -53.91 -17.14 -52.50
C THR A 7 -52.98 -17.07 -51.30
N LYS A 8 -52.86 -18.20 -50.60
CA LYS A 8 -51.75 -18.50 -49.69
C LYS A 8 -50.46 -18.54 -50.51
N LYS A 9 -49.47 -17.73 -50.16
CA LYS A 9 -48.06 -18.07 -50.30
C LYS A 9 -47.47 -18.17 -48.90
N THR A 10 -47.38 -19.40 -48.41
CA THR A 10 -46.57 -19.78 -47.27
C THR A 10 -45.09 -19.60 -47.66
N SER A 11 -44.42 -18.56 -47.17
CA SER A 11 -42.97 -18.60 -47.00
C SER A 11 -42.68 -19.11 -45.60
N VAL A 12 -42.34 -20.39 -45.53
CA VAL A 12 -41.76 -21.03 -44.35
C VAL A 12 -40.34 -20.48 -44.21
N PHE A 13 -40.19 -19.41 -43.44
CA PHE A 13 -38.94 -19.02 -42.79
C PHE A 13 -39.30 -18.46 -41.41
N SER A 14 -39.86 -19.34 -40.57
CA SER A 14 -39.87 -19.12 -39.12
C SER A 14 -38.43 -19.27 -38.59
N GLY A 15 -38.14 -18.61 -37.47
CA GLY A 15 -36.81 -18.27 -36.94
C GLY A 15 -35.76 -19.38 -36.71
N ILE A 16 -35.97 -20.61 -37.16
CA ILE A 16 -34.96 -21.67 -37.15
C ILE A 16 -33.96 -21.50 -38.31
N GLY A 17 -34.41 -20.97 -39.46
CA GLY A 17 -33.53 -20.76 -40.62
C GLY A 17 -32.48 -19.65 -40.42
N ILE A 18 -32.79 -18.64 -39.61
CA ILE A 18 -31.88 -17.53 -39.30
C ILE A 18 -30.81 -17.98 -38.29
N ALA A 19 -31.17 -18.82 -37.31
CA ALA A 19 -30.22 -19.36 -36.34
C ALA A 19 -29.21 -20.33 -36.99
N LEU A 20 -29.65 -21.18 -37.92
CA LEU A 20 -28.76 -22.05 -38.68
C LEU A 20 -27.85 -21.27 -39.65
N LEU A 21 -28.35 -20.18 -40.24
CA LEU A 21 -27.53 -19.30 -41.09
C LEU A 21 -26.47 -18.56 -40.26
N LEU A 22 -26.80 -18.12 -39.03
CA LEU A 22 -25.84 -17.50 -38.10
C LEU A 22 -24.78 -18.50 -37.61
N CYS A 23 -25.18 -19.73 -37.26
CA CYS A 23 -24.22 -20.78 -36.91
C CYS A 23 -23.32 -21.18 -38.08
N ALA A 24 -23.85 -21.23 -39.31
CA ALA A 24 -23.06 -21.47 -40.51
C ALA A 24 -22.13 -20.30 -40.86
N LEU A 25 -22.53 -19.05 -40.59
CA LEU A 25 -21.68 -17.87 -40.77
C LEU A 25 -20.51 -17.83 -39.77
N MET A 26 -20.75 -18.24 -38.51
CA MET A 26 -19.72 -18.34 -37.48
C MET A 26 -18.73 -19.49 -37.75
N ALA A 27 -19.15 -20.53 -38.49
CA ALA A 27 -18.27 -21.63 -38.89
C ALA A 27 -17.41 -21.34 -40.14
N LEU A 28 -17.65 -20.23 -40.85
CA LEU A 28 -16.99 -19.89 -42.12
C LEU A 28 -16.14 -18.62 -42.08
N MET A 29 -15.95 -18.01 -40.90
CA MET A 29 -14.91 -16.98 -40.74
C MET A 29 -13.53 -17.66 -40.68
N PRO A 30 -12.55 -17.25 -41.50
CA PRO A 30 -11.18 -17.73 -41.34
C PRO A 30 -10.66 -17.21 -40.00
N MET A 31 -10.27 -18.14 -39.11
CA MET A 31 -9.51 -17.84 -37.90
C MET A 31 -8.20 -17.17 -38.29
N ALA A 32 -8.15 -15.84 -38.25
CA ALA A 32 -6.92 -15.10 -38.05
C ALA A 32 -6.74 -14.98 -36.54
N GLY A 33 -5.82 -15.78 -35.96
CA GLY A 33 -5.41 -15.60 -34.56
C GLY A 33 -4.97 -16.83 -33.78
N PHE A 34 -5.02 -18.04 -34.32
CA PHE A 34 -4.35 -19.20 -33.70
C PHE A 34 -3.08 -19.53 -34.46
N VAL A 35 -1.94 -19.20 -33.86
CA VAL A 35 -0.63 -19.71 -34.29
C VAL A 35 -0.55 -21.19 -33.88
N ASP A 36 -0.31 -22.03 -34.88
CA ASP A 36 -0.08 -23.46 -34.82
C ASP A 36 1.30 -23.73 -34.18
N ASN A 37 1.33 -24.32 -32.99
CA ASN A 37 2.56 -24.82 -32.38
C ASN A 37 2.84 -26.25 -32.88
N ASN A 38 3.34 -26.33 -34.11
CA ASN A 38 4.06 -27.51 -34.57
C ASN A 38 5.42 -27.11 -35.14
N ALA A 39 6.42 -27.29 -34.27
CA ALA A 39 7.85 -27.40 -34.51
C ALA A 39 8.37 -27.03 -35.92
N SER A 40 8.89 -25.82 -36.01
CA SER A 40 10.11 -25.55 -36.76
C SER A 40 10.87 -24.48 -35.98
N ASP A 41 12.09 -24.80 -35.57
CA ASP A 41 13.01 -23.95 -34.79
C ASP A 41 12.92 -22.47 -35.19
N VAL A 42 12.20 -21.72 -34.36
CA VAL A 42 12.45 -20.30 -34.20
C VAL A 42 13.13 -20.21 -32.87
N GLU A 43 14.44 -19.95 -32.88
CA GLU A 43 15.14 -19.40 -31.72
C GLU A 43 14.39 -18.13 -31.34
N PHE A 44 13.44 -18.28 -30.41
CA PHE A 44 13.11 -17.19 -29.51
C PHE A 44 14.41 -16.94 -28.78
N VAL A 45 15.11 -15.88 -29.19
CA VAL A 45 16.10 -15.28 -28.31
C VAL A 45 15.31 -14.92 -27.08
N ASP A 46 15.46 -15.71 -26.01
CA ASP A 46 15.09 -15.31 -24.66
C ASP A 46 15.67 -13.92 -24.51
N SER A 47 14.80 -12.91 -24.52
CA SER A 47 15.17 -11.56 -24.17
C SER A 47 15.48 -11.60 -22.68
N ASN A 48 16.75 -11.95 -22.38
CA ASN A 48 17.36 -11.95 -21.08
C ASN A 48 16.45 -12.39 -19.93
N ASP A 49 16.48 -13.69 -19.63
CA ASP A 49 16.24 -14.26 -18.29
C ASP A 49 17.32 -13.78 -17.29
N THR A 50 17.52 -12.46 -17.25
CA THR A 50 18.39 -11.70 -16.35
C THR A 50 17.67 -10.48 -15.79
N ALA A 51 16.34 -10.47 -15.82
CA ALA A 51 15.59 -9.68 -14.85
C ALA A 51 15.76 -10.36 -13.50
N GLU A 52 16.84 -10.01 -12.80
CA GLU A 52 16.83 -9.96 -11.35
C GLU A 52 15.46 -9.38 -10.92
N SER A 53 14.81 -10.01 -9.94
CA SER A 53 13.43 -9.71 -9.57
C SER A 53 13.24 -8.21 -9.30
N ASP A 54 12.66 -7.46 -10.25
CA ASP A 54 12.33 -6.05 -10.04
C ASP A 54 11.36 -5.95 -8.85
N ILE A 55 11.89 -5.52 -7.71
CA ILE A 55 11.13 -5.41 -6.46
C ILE A 55 10.03 -4.34 -6.53
N PHE A 56 10.04 -3.50 -7.57
CA PHE A 56 9.02 -2.49 -7.87
C PHE A 56 8.18 -2.87 -9.09
N ALA A 57 8.16 -4.13 -9.53
CA ALA A 57 7.19 -4.55 -10.53
C ALA A 57 5.75 -4.34 -10.03
N LEU A 58 4.87 -3.82 -10.90
CA LEU A 58 3.46 -3.67 -10.56
C LEU A 58 2.83 -5.04 -10.30
N PRO A 59 2.06 -5.23 -9.22
CA PRO A 59 1.44 -6.50 -8.94
C PRO A 59 0.28 -6.77 -9.92
N GLU A 60 0.14 -8.02 -10.36
CA GLU A 60 -0.97 -8.42 -11.24
C GLU A 60 -2.34 -8.30 -10.55
N ALA A 61 -2.39 -8.53 -9.23
CA ALA A 61 -3.59 -8.42 -8.43
C ALA A 61 -3.24 -8.13 -6.95
N VAL A 62 -4.21 -7.62 -6.20
CA VAL A 62 -4.11 -7.54 -4.74
C VAL A 62 -3.97 -8.96 -4.17
N LYS A 63 -2.96 -9.18 -3.34
CA LYS A 63 -2.76 -10.47 -2.68
C LYS A 63 -3.82 -10.67 -1.61
N ASN A 64 -4.75 -11.58 -1.86
CA ASN A 64 -5.72 -12.00 -0.85
C ASN A 64 -5.03 -12.78 0.28
N ALA A 65 -5.50 -12.60 1.51
CA ALA A 65 -5.09 -13.41 2.63
C ALA A 65 -5.62 -14.84 2.45
N ASP A 66 -4.73 -15.83 2.43
CA ASP A 66 -5.11 -17.24 2.42
C ASP A 66 -5.46 -17.68 3.85
N TYR A 67 -6.76 -17.86 4.10
CA TYR A 67 -7.28 -18.26 5.39
C TYR A 67 -7.36 -19.78 5.50
N GLU A 68 -7.16 -20.30 6.71
CA GLU A 68 -7.25 -21.74 6.98
C GLU A 68 -8.69 -22.28 6.89
N TYR A 69 -9.67 -21.38 6.86
CA TYR A 69 -11.10 -21.69 6.85
C TYR A 69 -11.74 -21.14 5.58
N GLU A 70 -12.73 -21.86 5.07
CA GLU A 70 -13.46 -21.47 3.87
C GLU A 70 -14.35 -20.24 4.16
N PRO A 71 -14.42 -19.26 3.24
CA PRO A 71 -15.28 -18.08 3.41
C PRO A 71 -16.76 -18.41 3.64
N SER A 72 -17.25 -19.55 3.14
CA SER A 72 -18.65 -19.97 3.34
C SER A 72 -18.99 -20.32 4.79
N ASP A 73 -17.99 -20.63 5.61
CA ASP A 73 -18.16 -20.99 7.01
C ASP A 73 -18.07 -19.76 7.94
N GLU A 74 -17.83 -18.57 7.37
CA GLU A 74 -17.73 -17.33 8.12
C GLU A 74 -19.10 -16.90 8.68
N LEU A 75 -19.11 -16.62 9.99
CA LEU A 75 -20.22 -16.00 10.68
C LEU A 75 -20.14 -14.47 10.51
N ILE A 76 -20.71 -13.98 9.40
CA ILE A 76 -20.73 -12.54 9.04
C ILE A 76 -21.25 -11.66 10.19
N GLY A 77 -22.25 -12.14 10.95
CA GLY A 77 -22.80 -11.41 12.10
C GLY A 77 -21.85 -11.27 13.29
N MET A 78 -20.69 -11.92 13.26
CA MET A 78 -19.62 -11.81 14.25
C MET A 78 -18.40 -11.05 13.73
N ARG A 79 -18.52 -10.37 12.58
CA ARG A 79 -17.48 -9.47 12.08
C ARG A 79 -17.34 -8.25 12.99
N ASP A 80 -16.10 -7.85 13.16
CA ASP A 80 -15.72 -6.49 13.55
C ASP A 80 -14.54 -6.03 12.71
N GLN A 81 -14.01 -4.83 12.95
CA GLN A 81 -12.90 -4.26 12.16
C GLN A 81 -11.70 -5.22 11.96
N THR A 82 -11.41 -6.09 12.93
CA THR A 82 -10.19 -6.91 12.98
C THR A 82 -10.45 -8.41 13.11
N THR A 83 -11.70 -8.85 13.20
CA THR A 83 -12.02 -10.23 13.54
C THR A 83 -12.88 -10.90 12.48
N LYS A 84 -12.48 -12.12 12.10
CA LYS A 84 -13.28 -13.08 11.33
C LYS A 84 -13.56 -14.30 12.20
N THR A 85 -14.81 -14.77 12.23
CA THR A 85 -15.21 -15.95 13.02
C THR A 85 -15.82 -17.00 12.10
N TYR A 86 -15.41 -18.26 12.25
CA TYR A 86 -15.85 -19.38 11.42
C TYR A 86 -16.46 -20.48 12.28
N VAL A 87 -17.41 -21.23 11.71
CA VAL A 87 -17.91 -22.48 12.30
C VAL A 87 -17.11 -23.64 11.75
N THR A 88 -16.53 -24.46 12.62
CA THR A 88 -15.82 -25.67 12.21
C THR A 88 -16.81 -26.83 11.99
N GLU A 89 -16.39 -27.88 11.28
CA GLU A 89 -17.24 -29.06 11.02
C GLU A 89 -17.79 -29.73 12.30
N ASP A 90 -17.06 -29.65 13.41
CA ASP A 90 -17.47 -30.15 14.73
C ASP A 90 -18.35 -29.17 15.53
N GLY A 91 -18.78 -28.06 14.91
CA GLY A 91 -19.69 -27.07 15.49
C GLY A 91 -19.04 -26.13 16.51
N LYS A 92 -17.71 -26.09 16.56
CA LYS A 92 -16.96 -25.11 17.36
C LYS A 92 -16.75 -23.82 16.58
N PHE A 93 -16.27 -22.79 17.27
CA PHE A 93 -15.91 -21.52 16.64
C PHE A 93 -14.41 -21.38 16.54
N ALA A 94 -13.94 -21.00 15.36
CA ALA A 94 -12.58 -20.56 15.14
C ALA A 94 -12.59 -19.05 14.90
N GLN A 95 -11.91 -18.30 15.76
CA GLN A 95 -11.80 -16.85 15.63
C GLN A 95 -10.39 -16.46 15.18
N LEU A 96 -10.32 -15.71 14.09
CA LEU A 96 -9.11 -15.08 13.59
C LEU A 96 -9.11 -13.62 13.99
N ASN A 97 -8.13 -13.23 14.79
CA ASN A 97 -7.94 -11.85 15.23
C ASN A 97 -6.72 -11.26 14.52
N HIS A 98 -6.94 -10.17 13.80
CA HIS A 98 -5.94 -9.45 13.05
C HIS A 98 -5.37 -8.27 13.86
N ALA A 99 -4.10 -7.94 13.64
CA ALA A 99 -3.50 -6.75 14.26
C ALA A 99 -3.87 -5.46 13.50
N THR A 100 -4.30 -5.58 12.24
CA THR A 100 -4.75 -4.48 11.38
C THR A 100 -6.20 -4.72 10.96
N PRO A 101 -6.92 -3.66 10.58
CA PRO A 101 -8.23 -3.80 9.98
C PRO A 101 -8.22 -4.75 8.78
N VAL A 102 -9.23 -5.62 8.74
CA VAL A 102 -9.58 -6.48 7.59
C VAL A 102 -11.00 -6.24 7.11
N HIS A 103 -11.82 -5.57 7.93
CA HIS A 103 -13.13 -5.09 7.54
C HIS A 103 -13.21 -3.57 7.69
N PHE A 104 -14.05 -2.95 6.88
CA PHE A 104 -14.50 -1.56 7.03
C PHE A 104 -16.02 -1.54 7.24
N MET A 105 -16.53 -0.44 7.80
CA MET A 105 -17.97 -0.27 7.98
C MET A 105 -18.51 0.55 6.81
N ASP A 106 -19.48 -0.03 6.09
CA ASP A 106 -20.11 0.64 4.96
C ASP A 106 -21.17 1.68 5.42
N ASP A 107 -21.74 2.40 4.46
CA ASP A 107 -22.79 3.40 4.71
C ASP A 107 -24.08 2.81 5.29
N SER A 108 -24.29 1.49 5.18
CA SER A 108 -25.43 0.79 5.77
C SER A 108 -25.21 0.41 7.24
N GLY A 109 -23.96 0.53 7.73
CA GLY A 109 -23.53 0.12 9.06
C GLY A 109 -23.15 -1.36 9.15
N ALA A 110 -22.94 -2.04 8.02
CA ALA A 110 -22.50 -3.42 7.94
C ALA A 110 -20.96 -3.49 7.85
N TRP A 111 -20.38 -4.57 8.39
CA TRP A 111 -18.96 -4.87 8.27
C TRP A 111 -18.69 -5.64 6.97
N GLU A 112 -17.97 -5.01 6.06
CA GLU A 112 -17.56 -5.60 4.79
C GLU A 112 -16.05 -5.79 4.71
N ASP A 113 -15.60 -6.74 3.89
CA ASP A 113 -14.18 -6.99 3.65
C ASP A 113 -13.51 -5.77 3.01
N ILE A 114 -12.29 -5.46 3.45
CA ILE A 114 -11.49 -4.40 2.81
C ILE A 114 -11.09 -4.86 1.42
N ASP A 115 -11.40 -4.04 0.41
CA ASP A 115 -10.90 -4.17 -0.95
C ASP A 115 -9.91 -3.03 -1.25
N LEU A 116 -8.67 -3.41 -1.57
CA LEU A 116 -7.58 -2.48 -1.88
C LEU A 116 -7.36 -2.28 -3.38
N ASN A 117 -8.18 -2.91 -4.25
CA ASN A 117 -8.06 -2.75 -5.69
C ASN A 117 -8.27 -1.29 -6.08
N VAL A 118 -7.35 -0.75 -6.87
CA VAL A 118 -7.49 0.60 -7.44
C VAL A 118 -8.53 0.56 -8.56
N VAL A 119 -9.59 1.35 -8.40
CA VAL A 119 -10.72 1.42 -9.34
C VAL A 119 -10.64 2.72 -10.15
N ALA A 120 -10.82 2.63 -11.47
CA ALA A 120 -10.85 3.81 -12.34
C ALA A 120 -12.17 4.57 -12.23
N THR A 121 -12.10 5.90 -12.22
CA THR A 121 -13.24 6.82 -12.15
C THR A 121 -13.23 7.79 -13.32
N ALA A 122 -14.21 8.68 -13.39
CA ALA A 122 -14.25 9.73 -14.41
C ALA A 122 -13.11 10.77 -14.29
N ASN A 123 -12.51 10.90 -13.10
CA ASN A 123 -11.54 11.97 -12.77
C ASN A 123 -10.15 11.42 -12.35
N GLY A 124 -9.93 10.11 -12.46
CA GLY A 124 -8.70 9.45 -12.03
C GLY A 124 -8.99 8.06 -11.49
N TRP A 125 -8.56 7.77 -10.27
CA TRP A 125 -8.74 6.47 -9.61
C TRP A 125 -9.07 6.62 -8.13
N GLU A 126 -9.58 5.56 -7.51
CA GLU A 126 -9.91 5.56 -6.08
C GLU A 126 -9.76 4.18 -5.43
N VAL A 127 -9.64 4.19 -4.11
CA VAL A 127 -9.85 3.05 -3.22
C VAL A 127 -10.72 3.52 -2.06
N THR A 128 -11.95 3.02 -1.99
CA THR A 128 -12.97 3.47 -1.03
C THR A 128 -13.43 2.39 -0.07
N GLU A 129 -13.24 1.12 -0.40
CA GLU A 129 -13.62 -0.04 0.42
C GLU A 129 -12.55 -0.35 1.48
N ASN A 130 -12.23 0.65 2.30
CA ASN A 130 -11.14 0.60 3.27
C ASN A 130 -11.49 1.46 4.51
N THR A 131 -10.65 1.45 5.54
CA THR A 131 -10.84 2.26 6.76
C THR A 131 -10.64 3.77 6.56
N TYR A 132 -10.19 4.15 5.37
CA TYR A 132 -10.02 5.51 4.88
C TYR A 132 -10.18 5.47 3.36
N THR A 133 -10.51 6.60 2.74
CA THR A 133 -10.62 6.67 1.29
C THR A 133 -9.37 7.32 0.69
N THR A 134 -9.00 6.85 -0.51
CA THR A 134 -7.89 7.40 -1.29
C THR A 134 -8.39 7.74 -2.68
N HIS A 135 -8.09 8.94 -3.16
CA HIS A 135 -8.41 9.37 -4.52
C HIS A 135 -7.16 9.88 -5.23
N PHE A 136 -6.91 9.33 -6.40
CA PHE A 136 -5.79 9.63 -7.28
C PHE A 136 -6.27 10.52 -8.41
N SER A 137 -5.61 11.65 -8.62
CA SER A 137 -5.89 12.52 -9.75
C SER A 137 -5.43 11.91 -11.08
N ALA A 138 -6.13 12.19 -12.18
CA ALA A 138 -5.64 11.85 -13.52
C ALA A 138 -4.28 12.52 -13.84
N GLU A 139 -4.04 13.73 -13.30
CA GLU A 139 -2.75 14.42 -13.41
C GLU A 139 -1.99 14.39 -12.09
N MET A 140 -0.74 13.91 -12.16
CA MET A 140 0.19 13.81 -11.03
C MET A 140 0.34 15.12 -10.26
N SER A 141 0.31 16.27 -10.94
CA SER A 141 0.50 17.58 -10.31
C SER A 141 -0.58 17.97 -9.30
N TYR A 142 -1.76 17.34 -9.32
CA TYR A 142 -2.82 17.60 -8.34
C TYR A 142 -2.71 16.73 -7.08
N GLY A 143 -1.81 15.74 -7.07
CA GLY A 143 -1.58 14.89 -5.93
C GLY A 143 -2.64 13.82 -5.67
N VAL A 144 -2.60 13.27 -4.46
CA VAL A 144 -3.42 12.17 -3.98
C VAL A 144 -4.13 12.60 -2.70
N ALA A 145 -5.45 12.49 -2.69
CA ALA A 145 -6.27 12.81 -1.52
C ALA A 145 -6.43 11.57 -0.63
N VAL A 146 -6.05 11.70 0.64
CA VAL A 146 -6.19 10.69 1.69
C VAL A 146 -7.18 11.22 2.72
N GLN A 147 -8.30 10.52 2.91
CA GLN A 147 -9.35 10.94 3.83
C GLN A 147 -9.53 9.92 4.96
N PRO A 148 -8.85 10.10 6.12
CA PRO A 148 -8.98 9.22 7.28
C PRO A 148 -10.37 9.26 7.93
N ASN A 149 -11.08 10.39 7.78
CA ASN A 149 -12.36 10.64 8.43
C ASN A 149 -13.27 11.43 7.48
N GLN A 150 -14.47 10.92 7.22
CA GLN A 150 -15.45 11.55 6.31
C GLN A 150 -15.91 12.95 6.75
N PHE A 151 -15.75 13.32 8.03
CA PHE A 151 -16.13 14.62 8.57
C PHE A 151 -14.98 15.64 8.54
N VAL A 152 -13.80 15.22 8.09
CA VAL A 152 -12.61 16.06 7.96
C VAL A 152 -12.24 16.11 6.48
N ASP A 153 -11.83 17.28 5.98
CA ASP A 153 -11.31 17.40 4.63
C ASP A 153 -10.09 16.46 4.44
N PRO A 154 -9.84 15.95 3.22
CA PRO A 154 -8.71 15.07 2.97
C PRO A 154 -7.37 15.80 3.12
N ILE A 155 -6.35 15.04 3.53
CA ILE A 155 -4.95 15.43 3.33
C ILE A 155 -4.65 15.23 1.84
N ILE A 156 -4.13 16.24 1.14
CA ILE A 156 -3.71 16.08 -0.26
C ILE A 156 -2.19 16.05 -0.28
N THR A 157 -1.58 14.93 -0.63
CA THR A 157 -0.11 14.77 -0.73
C THR A 157 0.32 14.69 -2.19
N GLY A 158 1.62 14.84 -2.50
CA GLY A 158 2.08 14.71 -3.89
C GLY A 158 1.65 15.82 -4.82
N ILE A 159 1.34 17.02 -4.31
CA ILE A 159 1.03 18.16 -5.18
C ILE A 159 2.33 18.65 -5.83
N ALA A 160 2.30 18.80 -7.15
CA ALA A 160 3.42 19.23 -7.99
C ALA A 160 4.77 18.57 -7.59
N PRO A 161 4.84 17.22 -7.60
CA PRO A 161 6.02 16.51 -7.14
C PRO A 161 7.15 16.73 -8.15
N MET A 162 8.36 16.91 -7.63
CA MET A 162 9.57 17.14 -8.43
C MET A 162 10.76 16.42 -7.84
N VAL A 163 11.55 15.78 -8.70
CA VAL A 163 12.87 15.28 -8.31
C VAL A 163 13.80 16.49 -8.14
N VAL A 164 14.53 16.54 -7.03
CA VAL A 164 15.37 17.69 -6.68
C VAL A 164 16.74 17.26 -6.17
N THR A 165 17.69 18.19 -6.28
CA THR A 165 18.93 18.20 -5.51
C THR A 165 18.92 19.34 -4.51
N LEU A 166 19.63 19.17 -3.39
CA LEU A 166 19.88 20.25 -2.43
C LEU A 166 21.38 20.38 -2.18
N ASP A 167 21.84 21.60 -1.92
CA ASP A 167 23.20 21.85 -1.44
C ASP A 167 23.35 21.50 0.05
N GLU A 168 24.55 21.73 0.60
CA GLU A 168 24.84 21.48 2.02
C GLU A 168 23.92 22.22 3.00
N SER A 169 23.27 23.31 2.56
CA SER A 169 22.34 24.06 3.41
C SER A 169 20.99 23.34 3.59
N GLY A 170 20.60 22.49 2.64
CA GLY A 170 19.28 21.85 2.63
C GLY A 170 18.10 22.82 2.43
N THR A 171 18.36 24.09 2.07
CA THR A 171 17.32 25.14 2.02
C THR A 171 16.91 25.58 0.62
N ALA A 172 17.66 25.18 -0.41
CA ALA A 172 17.45 25.63 -1.79
C ALA A 172 17.28 24.44 -2.75
N PRO A 173 16.11 23.76 -2.75
CA PRO A 173 15.87 22.67 -3.68
C PRO A 173 15.98 23.17 -5.12
N GLN A 174 16.81 22.51 -5.92
CA GLN A 174 16.95 22.74 -7.35
C GLN A 174 16.31 21.58 -8.10
N PRO A 175 15.48 21.84 -9.12
CA PRO A 175 14.94 20.78 -9.96
C PRO A 175 16.05 19.94 -10.57
N TYR A 176 15.96 18.63 -10.40
CA TYR A 176 16.79 17.68 -11.13
C TYR A 176 16.24 17.59 -12.56
N ASN A 177 17.07 17.88 -13.57
CA ASN A 177 16.62 17.84 -14.95
C ASN A 177 16.43 16.39 -15.39
N VAL A 178 15.16 15.97 -15.42
CA VAL A 178 14.75 14.65 -15.92
C VAL A 178 14.15 14.80 -17.31
N VAL A 179 14.44 13.85 -18.20
CA VAL A 179 13.72 13.74 -19.47
C VAL A 179 12.27 13.34 -19.16
N PRO A 180 11.26 13.97 -19.78
CA PRO A 180 9.88 13.53 -19.60
C PRO A 180 9.69 12.07 -20.01
N SER A 181 8.87 11.34 -19.27
CA SER A 181 8.50 9.98 -19.66
C SER A 181 7.47 9.99 -20.79
N GLU A 182 7.55 9.01 -21.68
CA GLU A 182 6.52 8.72 -22.70
C GLU A 182 5.46 7.72 -22.17
N GLU A 183 5.66 7.19 -20.96
CA GLU A 183 4.72 6.27 -20.32
C GLU A 183 3.52 7.02 -19.74
N GLY A 184 2.37 6.33 -19.71
CA GLY A 184 1.17 6.82 -19.04
C GLY A 184 1.09 6.32 -17.59
N VAL A 185 0.10 6.82 -16.85
CA VAL A 185 -0.22 6.29 -15.52
C VAL A 185 -0.55 4.80 -15.62
N ALA A 186 0.06 3.99 -14.76
CA ALA A 186 -0.13 2.55 -14.73
C ALA A 186 -0.75 2.11 -13.40
N VAL A 187 -1.55 1.05 -13.44
CA VAL A 187 -2.24 0.48 -12.27
C VAL A 187 -2.01 -1.02 -12.23
N GLY A 188 -1.65 -1.52 -11.05
CA GLY A 188 -1.55 -2.95 -10.76
C GLY A 188 -2.01 -3.24 -9.34
N GLY A 189 -3.09 -4.02 -9.19
CA GLY A 189 -3.69 -4.34 -7.89
C GLY A 189 -3.99 -3.09 -7.06
N ASN A 190 -3.26 -2.95 -5.94
CA ASN A 190 -3.36 -1.81 -5.00
C ASN A 190 -2.28 -0.73 -5.22
N VAL A 191 -1.59 -0.76 -6.37
CA VAL A 191 -0.51 0.17 -6.72
C VAL A 191 -0.90 1.01 -7.91
N LEU A 192 -0.72 2.32 -7.80
CA LEU A 192 -0.81 3.27 -8.90
C LEU A 192 0.55 3.96 -9.11
N ARG A 193 1.03 3.96 -10.35
CA ARG A 193 2.32 4.54 -10.74
C ARG A 193 2.11 5.78 -11.60
N TYR A 194 2.65 6.92 -11.15
CA TYR A 194 2.87 8.08 -12.02
C TYR A 194 4.31 8.11 -12.52
N PRO A 195 4.54 8.19 -13.85
CA PRO A 195 5.88 8.42 -14.36
C PRO A 195 6.26 9.88 -14.16
N VAL A 196 7.28 10.14 -13.32
CA VAL A 196 7.77 11.50 -13.04
C VAL A 196 8.70 11.97 -14.16
N GLY A 197 9.49 11.04 -14.70
CA GLY A 197 10.41 11.24 -15.82
C GLY A 197 11.10 9.92 -16.16
N GLU A 198 11.94 9.92 -17.19
CA GLU A 198 12.70 8.74 -17.59
C GLU A 198 13.59 8.26 -16.42
N GLY A 199 13.37 7.01 -15.98
CA GLY A 199 14.08 6.40 -14.86
C GLY A 199 13.54 6.76 -13.46
N PHE A 200 12.45 7.53 -13.36
CA PHE A 200 11.85 7.94 -12.09
C PHE A 200 10.34 7.76 -12.09
N ASP A 201 9.85 6.92 -11.19
CA ASP A 201 8.43 6.65 -10.99
C ASP A 201 8.00 7.07 -9.58
N LEU A 202 6.75 7.51 -9.45
CA LEU A 202 6.11 7.75 -8.16
C LEU A 202 5.00 6.72 -7.96
N ASP A 203 5.31 5.72 -7.15
CA ASP A 203 4.41 4.62 -6.83
C ASP A 203 3.62 4.91 -5.56
N TYR A 204 2.32 4.77 -5.66
CA TYR A 204 1.41 4.84 -4.54
C TYR A 204 0.80 3.46 -4.27
N THR A 205 1.06 2.91 -3.08
CA THR A 205 0.51 1.61 -2.66
C THR A 205 -0.50 1.81 -1.54
N VAL A 206 -1.76 1.45 -1.78
CA VAL A 206 -2.81 1.52 -0.77
C VAL A 206 -2.78 0.27 0.11
N GLU A 207 -2.62 0.45 1.41
CA GLU A 207 -2.75 -0.62 2.41
C GLU A 207 -3.96 -0.35 3.33
N SER A 208 -4.34 -1.30 4.19
CA SER A 208 -5.50 -1.10 5.07
C SER A 208 -5.33 -0.02 6.15
N THR A 209 -4.11 0.47 6.36
CA THR A 209 -3.78 1.46 7.41
C THR A 209 -2.97 2.66 6.93
N GLN A 210 -2.48 2.65 5.69
CA GLN A 210 -1.55 3.66 5.19
C GLN A 210 -1.51 3.68 3.66
N LEU A 211 -1.26 4.86 3.12
CA LEU A 211 -0.85 5.07 1.74
C LEU A 211 0.67 5.17 1.72
N LYS A 212 1.35 4.19 1.14
CA LYS A 212 2.78 4.30 0.86
C LYS A 212 2.99 5.10 -0.40
N GLN A 213 4.02 5.94 -0.42
CA GLN A 213 4.48 6.64 -1.60
C GLN A 213 5.95 6.31 -1.78
N ASN A 214 6.39 5.96 -2.98
CA ASN A 214 7.77 5.59 -3.25
C ASN A 214 8.25 6.35 -4.49
N LEU A 215 9.26 7.22 -4.34
CA LEU A 215 10.04 7.67 -5.49
C LEU A 215 10.98 6.52 -5.88
N VAL A 216 10.62 5.77 -6.92
CA VAL A 216 11.43 4.70 -7.49
C VAL A 216 12.47 5.32 -8.40
N ILE A 217 13.74 4.97 -8.17
CA ILE A 217 14.90 5.39 -8.95
C ILE A 217 15.42 4.14 -9.65
N ARG A 218 15.28 4.10 -10.99
CA ARG A 218 15.62 2.93 -11.80
C ARG A 218 17.11 2.73 -11.98
N GLU A 219 17.85 3.82 -12.09
CA GLU A 219 19.28 3.82 -12.35
C GLU A 219 19.98 4.91 -11.52
N ARG A 220 21.28 4.74 -11.30
CA ARG A 220 22.08 5.72 -10.56
C ARG A 220 22.03 7.08 -11.27
N PRO A 221 21.56 8.16 -10.60
CA PRO A 221 21.50 9.47 -11.21
C PRO A 221 22.89 10.08 -11.40
N VAL A 222 22.99 11.05 -12.32
CA VAL A 222 24.20 11.88 -12.47
C VAL A 222 23.97 13.18 -11.72
N LEU A 223 24.74 13.43 -10.66
CA LEU A 223 24.59 14.59 -9.79
C LEU A 223 25.67 15.66 -10.05
N GLU A 224 25.31 16.93 -9.85
CA GLU A 224 26.29 18.03 -9.87
C GLU A 224 27.21 17.97 -8.63
N PRO A 225 28.47 18.43 -8.72
CA PRO A 225 29.43 18.31 -7.62
C PRO A 225 29.05 19.01 -6.31
N ASN A 226 28.12 19.96 -6.36
CA ASN A 226 27.61 20.72 -5.21
C ASN A 226 26.30 20.14 -4.64
N ALA A 227 25.75 19.07 -5.22
CA ALA A 227 24.60 18.39 -4.67
C ALA A 227 25.02 17.59 -3.44
N ALA A 228 24.51 17.98 -2.26
CA ALA A 228 24.68 17.24 -1.03
C ALA A 228 23.54 16.24 -0.80
N TRP A 229 22.36 16.51 -1.37
CA TRP A 229 21.16 15.68 -1.22
C TRP A 229 20.48 15.45 -2.56
N PHE A 230 19.78 14.31 -2.66
CA PHE A 230 18.93 13.95 -3.79
C PHE A 230 17.62 13.35 -3.28
N GLY A 231 16.48 13.76 -3.86
CA GLY A 231 15.20 13.23 -3.42
C GLY A 231 13.98 13.80 -4.13
N LEU A 232 12.84 13.69 -3.46
CA LEU A 232 11.54 14.16 -3.93
C LEU A 232 11.13 15.40 -3.12
N SER A 233 10.75 16.48 -3.81
CA SER A 233 10.07 17.63 -3.20
C SER A 233 8.62 17.67 -3.67
N GLU A 234 7.71 17.89 -2.73
CA GLU A 234 6.28 17.93 -3.00
C GLU A 234 5.57 18.90 -2.06
N THR A 235 4.38 19.32 -2.45
CA THR A 235 3.48 20.06 -1.54
C THR A 235 2.41 19.13 -0.99
N MET A 236 2.17 19.25 0.31
CA MET A 236 1.05 18.63 1.01
C MET A 236 0.08 19.71 1.50
N GLN A 237 -1.21 19.50 1.29
CA GLN A 237 -2.28 20.31 1.84
C GLN A 237 -2.83 19.66 3.11
N ILE A 238 -2.71 20.34 4.24
CA ILE A 238 -3.27 19.92 5.52
C ILE A 238 -4.72 20.43 5.66
N PRO A 239 -5.64 19.60 6.16
CA PRO A 239 -7.02 20.00 6.43
C PRO A 239 -7.14 21.18 7.41
N SER A 240 -8.21 21.96 7.27
CA SER A 240 -8.49 23.06 8.21
C SER A 240 -8.68 22.54 9.64
N GLY A 241 -8.12 23.25 10.61
CA GLY A 241 -8.15 22.85 12.03
C GLY A 241 -7.04 21.86 12.42
N PHE A 242 -6.21 21.44 11.49
CA PHE A 242 -5.05 20.58 11.74
C PHE A 242 -3.74 21.30 11.49
N ALA A 243 -2.66 20.80 12.08
CA ALA A 243 -1.30 21.27 11.84
C ALA A 243 -0.31 20.11 11.89
N LEU A 244 0.86 20.33 11.30
CA LEU A 244 1.99 19.40 11.33
C LEU A 244 2.82 19.61 12.59
N TYR A 245 3.19 18.51 13.24
CA TYR A 245 3.99 18.50 14.46
C TYR A 245 5.20 17.58 14.32
N LEU A 246 6.28 17.97 14.97
CA LEU A 246 7.45 17.15 15.25
C LEU A 246 7.53 16.96 16.77
N GLY A 247 7.20 15.76 17.25
CA GLY A 247 7.00 15.52 18.68
C GLY A 247 5.90 16.42 19.25
N ASP A 248 6.25 17.29 20.20
CA ASP A 248 5.31 18.26 20.80
C ASP A 248 5.36 19.65 20.12
N GLU A 249 6.28 19.86 19.19
CA GLU A 249 6.48 21.16 18.54
C GLU A 249 5.66 21.27 17.26
N LYS A 250 4.91 22.37 17.12
CA LYS A 250 4.19 22.69 15.89
C LYS A 250 5.16 23.30 14.88
N LEU A 251 5.22 22.73 13.68
CA LEU A 251 6.09 23.24 12.61
C LEU A 251 5.51 24.50 11.95
N GLY A 252 6.40 25.35 11.42
CA GLY A 252 6.10 26.65 10.84
C GLY A 252 6.91 26.95 9.58
N GLU A 253 7.08 28.23 9.26
CA GLU A 253 7.78 28.68 8.05
C GLU A 253 9.30 28.44 8.09
N GLU A 254 9.85 28.28 9.30
CA GLU A 254 11.27 27.98 9.49
C GLU A 254 11.61 26.58 8.95
N MET A 255 12.72 26.50 8.21
CA MET A 255 13.19 25.23 7.68
C MET A 255 13.51 24.26 8.81
N THR A 256 12.81 23.14 8.81
CA THR A 256 13.03 22.05 9.77
C THR A 256 13.64 20.86 9.05
N GLN A 257 14.79 20.40 9.53
CA GLN A 257 15.45 19.18 9.06
C GLN A 257 15.30 18.09 10.13
N THR A 258 14.78 16.92 9.76
CA THR A 258 14.57 15.82 10.72
C THR A 258 14.57 14.44 10.07
N GLN A 259 14.90 13.43 10.86
CA GLN A 259 14.75 12.01 10.53
C GLN A 259 13.75 11.32 11.48
N GLU A 260 12.91 12.10 12.16
CA GLU A 260 11.87 11.63 13.07
C GLU A 260 10.49 11.64 12.37
N ALA A 261 9.55 10.91 12.95
CA ALA A 261 8.17 10.89 12.47
C ALA A 261 7.47 12.24 12.73
N LEU A 262 6.54 12.58 11.85
CA LEU A 262 5.70 13.78 11.95
C LEU A 262 4.25 13.36 12.22
N GLU A 263 3.50 14.24 12.88
CA GLU A 263 2.10 14.00 13.21
C GLU A 263 1.22 15.14 12.69
N ILE A 264 0.12 14.81 12.04
CA ILE A 264 -0.94 15.76 11.71
C ILE A 264 -1.98 15.67 12.81
N ARG A 265 -2.11 16.73 13.61
CA ARG A 265 -2.99 16.76 14.78
C ARG A 265 -3.94 17.94 14.76
N HIS A 266 -5.12 17.75 15.33
CA HIS A 266 -6.08 18.81 15.51
C HIS A 266 -5.54 19.86 16.49
N VAL A 267 -5.55 21.13 16.11
CA VAL A 267 -4.83 22.20 16.81
C VAL A 267 -5.39 22.51 18.20
N GLU A 268 -6.68 22.22 18.44
CA GLU A 268 -7.33 22.51 19.72
C GLU A 268 -7.41 21.29 20.65
N THR A 269 -7.60 20.10 20.09
CA THR A 269 -7.86 18.87 20.86
C THR A 269 -6.64 17.97 20.99
N GLY A 270 -5.63 18.14 20.12
CA GLY A 270 -4.47 17.26 20.03
C GLY A 270 -4.77 15.89 19.42
N GLU A 271 -5.98 15.69 18.87
CA GLU A 271 -6.38 14.44 18.23
C GLU A 271 -5.54 14.17 16.98
N LEU A 272 -4.96 12.97 16.89
CA LEU A 272 -4.16 12.53 15.74
C LEU A 272 -5.05 12.20 14.56
N LEU A 273 -4.78 12.82 13.41
CA LEU A 273 -5.42 12.50 12.14
C LEU A 273 -4.60 11.50 11.32
N ALA A 274 -3.29 11.73 11.23
CA ALA A 274 -2.35 10.91 10.49
C ALA A 274 -0.93 11.08 11.01
N GLU A 275 -0.10 10.06 10.77
CA GLU A 275 1.32 10.01 11.08
C GLU A 275 2.09 9.89 9.76
N ILE A 276 3.15 10.68 9.60
CA ILE A 276 4.15 10.51 8.54
C ILE A 276 5.35 9.86 9.21
N PRO A 277 5.58 8.54 9.03
CA PRO A 277 6.64 7.85 9.72
C PRO A 277 8.01 8.31 9.22
N VAL A 278 9.06 7.87 9.91
CA VAL A 278 10.45 8.05 9.47
C VAL A 278 10.60 7.52 8.04
N PRO A 279 11.19 8.30 7.11
CA PRO A 279 11.26 7.91 5.72
C PRO A 279 12.39 6.91 5.54
N LEU A 280 12.05 5.74 4.99
CA LEU A 280 13.00 4.65 4.80
C LEU A 280 13.29 4.46 3.32
N VAL A 281 14.51 4.03 3.02
CA VAL A 281 14.90 3.64 1.67
C VAL A 281 14.77 2.14 1.52
N VAL A 282 14.11 1.74 0.44
CA VAL A 282 13.96 0.34 0.05
C VAL A 282 14.94 0.03 -1.09
N GLU A 283 15.78 -0.97 -0.87
CA GLU A 283 16.82 -1.42 -1.81
C GLU A 283 16.90 -2.94 -1.75
N GLU A 284 17.10 -3.59 -2.89
CA GLU A 284 17.27 -5.04 -2.94
C GLU A 284 18.55 -5.48 -2.23
N GLY A 285 18.47 -6.57 -1.45
CA GLY A 285 19.64 -7.17 -0.80
C GLY A 285 20.22 -6.38 0.38
N SER A 286 19.67 -5.21 0.71
CA SER A 286 20.15 -4.41 1.85
C SER A 286 19.91 -5.10 3.19
N GLU A 287 20.95 -5.15 4.04
CA GLU A 287 20.86 -5.79 5.36
C GLU A 287 20.18 -4.92 6.43
N ALA A 288 20.12 -3.61 6.21
CA ALA A 288 19.50 -2.64 7.12
C ALA A 288 18.85 -1.50 6.34
N PRO A 289 17.64 -1.06 6.73
CA PRO A 289 16.98 0.06 6.08
C PRO A 289 17.81 1.33 6.29
N TYR A 290 18.00 2.10 5.22
CA TYR A 290 18.59 3.45 5.31
C TYR A 290 17.50 4.46 5.62
N THR A 291 17.81 5.47 6.42
CA THR A 291 16.87 6.52 6.80
C THR A 291 17.12 7.76 5.95
N ALA A 292 16.12 8.20 5.20
CA ALA A 292 16.16 9.47 4.50
C ALA A 292 15.90 10.63 5.47
N THR A 293 16.04 11.86 4.98
CA THR A 293 15.86 13.08 5.76
C THR A 293 14.71 13.91 5.19
N PHE A 294 13.86 14.42 6.07
CA PHE A 294 12.85 15.42 5.73
C PHE A 294 13.41 16.84 5.85
N PHE A 295 13.10 17.67 4.85
CA PHE A 295 13.25 19.13 4.88
C PHE A 295 11.85 19.74 4.72
N ILE A 296 11.40 20.45 5.75
CA ILE A 296 9.99 20.86 5.88
C ILE A 296 9.89 22.36 6.07
N GLN A 297 8.97 22.98 5.33
CA GLN A 297 8.50 24.34 5.59
C GLN A 297 6.97 24.39 5.49
N VAL A 298 6.34 25.04 6.45
CA VAL A 298 4.87 25.16 6.54
C VAL A 298 4.43 26.58 6.25
N PHE A 299 3.62 26.76 5.21
CA PHE A 299 3.03 28.02 4.77
C PHE A 299 1.50 27.95 4.89
N GLY A 300 0.97 28.32 6.06
CA GLY A 300 -0.45 28.20 6.33
C GLY A 300 -0.90 26.72 6.28
N PRO A 301 -1.85 26.33 5.42
CA PRO A 301 -2.26 24.94 5.28
C PRO A 301 -1.38 24.12 4.32
N GLN A 302 -0.43 24.76 3.62
CA GLN A 302 0.48 24.09 2.71
C GLN A 302 1.78 23.73 3.41
N VAL A 303 2.26 22.52 3.19
CA VAL A 303 3.56 22.04 3.66
C VAL A 303 4.38 21.71 2.43
N ILE A 304 5.53 22.37 2.28
CA ILE A 304 6.55 21.92 1.34
C ILE A 304 7.40 20.91 2.10
N ILE A 305 7.38 19.65 1.64
CA ILE A 305 8.14 18.57 2.23
C ILE A 305 9.08 18.01 1.16
N THR A 306 10.35 17.88 1.52
CA THR A 306 11.35 17.24 0.68
C THR A 306 11.91 16.04 1.42
N THR A 307 11.79 14.86 0.83
CA THR A 307 12.32 13.61 1.36
C THR A 307 13.55 13.23 0.55
N ALA A 308 14.72 13.28 1.15
CA ALA A 308 15.99 13.16 0.43
C ALA A 308 17.04 12.33 1.17
N VAL A 309 17.94 11.73 0.41
CA VAL A 309 19.11 10.99 0.88
C VAL A 309 20.38 11.77 0.53
N GLU A 310 21.46 11.50 1.26
CA GLU A 310 22.77 12.07 0.99
C GLU A 310 23.27 11.62 -0.39
N ALA A 311 23.78 12.58 -1.17
CA ALA A 311 24.31 12.32 -2.50
C ALA A 311 25.47 11.31 -2.46
N ASP A 312 26.39 11.45 -1.50
CA ASP A 312 27.51 10.52 -1.32
C ASP A 312 27.05 9.09 -1.02
N TRP A 313 25.96 8.94 -0.27
CA TRP A 313 25.37 7.63 0.00
C TRP A 313 24.75 7.03 -1.26
N LEU A 314 23.95 7.81 -1.99
CA LEU A 314 23.27 7.38 -3.22
C LEU A 314 24.25 7.03 -4.35
N MET A 315 25.38 7.73 -4.40
CA MET A 315 26.42 7.56 -5.42
C MET A 315 27.43 6.45 -5.09
N SER A 316 27.33 5.82 -3.92
CA SER A 316 28.22 4.72 -3.55
C SER A 316 28.14 3.56 -4.56
N GLU A 317 29.29 2.94 -4.83
CA GLU A 317 29.38 1.75 -5.69
C GLU A 317 28.62 0.56 -5.09
N ASP A 318 28.40 0.56 -3.78
CA ASP A 318 27.65 -0.47 -3.04
C ASP A 318 26.12 -0.34 -3.19
N ARG A 319 25.61 0.67 -3.93
CA ARG A 319 24.17 0.84 -4.16
C ARG A 319 23.67 -0.03 -5.32
N VAL A 320 22.59 -0.75 -5.06
CA VAL A 320 21.85 -1.57 -6.01
C VAL A 320 20.62 -0.79 -6.45
N PHE A 321 20.44 -0.67 -7.76
CA PHE A 321 19.24 -0.08 -8.35
C PHE A 321 18.42 -1.18 -9.03
N PRO A 322 17.08 -1.09 -9.03
CA PRO A 322 16.28 0.04 -8.57
C PRO A 322 16.20 0.16 -7.04
N LEU A 323 16.01 1.39 -6.54
CA LEU A 323 15.75 1.67 -5.12
C LEU A 323 14.62 2.70 -4.98
N ALA A 324 13.99 2.79 -3.81
CA ALA A 324 12.90 3.73 -3.58
C ALA A 324 13.03 4.54 -2.28
N ILE A 325 12.69 5.83 -2.37
CA ILE A 325 12.60 6.75 -1.23
C ILE A 325 11.13 6.92 -0.83
N ASP A 326 10.80 6.60 0.42
CA ASP A 326 9.42 6.53 0.91
C ASP A 326 9.01 7.73 1.79
N PRO A 327 8.06 8.59 1.35
CA PRO A 327 7.22 9.33 2.28
C PRO A 327 5.82 8.71 2.42
N THR A 328 5.62 7.85 3.42
CA THR A 328 4.32 7.21 3.70
C THR A 328 3.36 8.15 4.46
N ILE A 329 2.05 8.05 4.22
CA ILE A 329 1.00 8.61 5.10
C ILE A 329 0.26 7.46 5.78
N LYS A 330 0.29 7.43 7.11
CA LYS A 330 -0.37 6.43 7.91
C LYS A 330 -1.55 7.03 8.66
N VAL A 331 -2.72 6.41 8.51
CA VAL A 331 -3.99 6.93 9.03
C VAL A 331 -4.53 6.12 10.20
N TYR A 332 -3.99 4.92 10.41
CA TYR A 332 -4.35 4.06 11.52
C TYR A 332 -3.10 3.72 12.34
N SER A 333 -3.09 4.09 13.62
CA SER A 333 -2.03 3.66 14.53
C SER A 333 -2.24 2.19 14.90
N ASN A 334 -1.58 1.30 14.14
CA ASN A 334 -1.57 -0.11 14.50
C ASN A 334 -0.99 -0.26 15.91
N ALA A 335 -1.75 -0.84 16.84
CA ALA A 335 -1.32 -1.03 18.21
C ALA A 335 -0.22 -2.12 18.24
N GLY A 336 1.04 -1.70 18.17
CA GLY A 336 2.20 -2.56 18.26
C GLY A 336 3.50 -1.78 18.13
N GLY A 337 4.62 -2.50 18.18
CA GLY A 337 5.93 -1.90 18.03
C GLY A 337 7.01 -2.84 18.51
N TYR A 338 8.03 -2.31 19.17
CA TYR A 338 9.12 -3.10 19.72
C TYR A 338 9.50 -2.68 21.14
N CYS A 339 9.96 -3.64 21.92
CA CYS A 339 10.53 -3.43 23.24
C CYS A 339 12.05 -3.53 23.17
N TYR A 340 12.74 -2.51 23.67
CA TYR A 340 14.18 -2.52 23.85
C TYR A 340 14.52 -3.08 25.23
N ARG A 341 14.97 -4.34 25.26
CA ARG A 341 15.17 -5.10 26.49
C ARG A 341 16.22 -4.49 27.43
N TYR A 342 17.23 -3.82 26.89
CA TYR A 342 18.32 -3.23 27.68
C TYR A 342 17.81 -2.15 28.65
N TYR A 343 16.94 -1.25 28.16
CA TYR A 343 16.32 -0.19 28.98
C TYR A 343 14.94 -0.58 29.52
N ARG A 344 14.41 -1.75 29.15
CA ARG A 344 13.07 -2.24 29.54
C ARG A 344 11.94 -1.29 29.12
N ASN A 345 12.11 -0.64 27.97
CA ASN A 345 11.12 0.27 27.41
C ASN A 345 10.49 -0.36 26.17
N CYS A 346 9.20 -0.11 25.98
CA CYS A 346 8.47 -0.47 24.77
C CYS A 346 8.04 0.79 24.05
N TYR A 347 8.20 0.78 22.73
CA TYR A 347 7.86 1.88 21.85
C TYR A 347 6.77 1.38 20.91
N SER A 348 5.76 2.21 20.70
CA SER A 348 4.81 2.04 19.61
C SER A 348 5.52 2.41 18.31
N SER A 349 5.49 1.53 17.33
CA SER A 349 6.18 1.73 16.05
C SER A 349 5.50 0.89 14.96
N THR A 350 5.49 1.41 13.74
CA THR A 350 5.13 0.65 12.53
C THR A 350 6.13 -0.45 12.24
N THR A 351 7.40 -0.18 12.51
CA THR A 351 8.50 -1.12 12.31
C THR A 351 8.66 -2.00 13.53
N ARG A 352 8.58 -3.31 13.32
CA ARG A 352 8.57 -4.32 14.39
C ARG A 352 9.79 -5.22 14.24
N TYR A 353 10.84 -4.91 14.99
CA TYR A 353 12.10 -5.64 14.91
C TYR A 353 12.17 -6.77 15.94
N THR A 354 12.55 -7.96 15.46
CA THR A 354 13.12 -9.00 16.32
C THR A 354 14.62 -8.99 16.11
N TYR A 355 15.38 -8.51 17.09
CA TYR A 355 16.84 -8.45 16.99
C TYR A 355 17.50 -9.12 18.17
N ARG A 356 18.47 -9.98 17.87
CA ARG A 356 19.26 -10.71 18.85
C ARG A 356 20.73 -10.28 18.72
N TYR A 357 21.32 -9.85 19.83
CA TYR A 357 22.74 -9.57 19.93
C TYR A 357 23.41 -10.66 20.78
N TYR A 358 24.23 -11.49 20.14
CA TYR A 358 24.77 -12.73 20.73
C TYR A 358 23.68 -13.64 21.31
N SER A 359 23.76 -13.99 22.60
CA SER A 359 22.77 -14.85 23.27
C SER A 359 21.54 -14.08 23.76
N GLN A 360 21.53 -12.75 23.68
CA GLN A 360 20.53 -11.88 24.29
C GLN A 360 19.59 -11.29 23.24
N MET A 361 18.28 -11.37 23.49
CA MET A 361 17.29 -10.64 22.70
C MET A 361 17.38 -9.15 23.04
N ARG A 362 17.61 -8.30 22.04
CA ARG A 362 17.79 -6.87 22.21
C ARG A 362 16.50 -6.11 21.89
N TYR A 363 15.89 -6.40 20.75
CA TYR A 363 14.59 -5.86 20.37
C TYR A 363 13.57 -7.00 20.23
N MET A 364 12.38 -6.82 20.79
CA MET A 364 11.28 -7.79 20.76
C MET A 364 10.04 -7.10 20.20
N PRO A 365 9.41 -7.62 19.13
CA PRO A 365 8.19 -7.02 18.63
C PRO A 365 7.04 -7.34 19.59
N TRP A 366 6.13 -6.39 19.75
CA TRP A 366 4.86 -6.60 20.43
C TRP A 366 3.71 -6.19 19.52
N HIS A 367 2.61 -6.93 19.63
CA HIS A 367 1.38 -6.72 18.89
C HIS A 367 0.25 -6.71 19.90
N ARG A 368 -0.65 -5.74 19.81
CA ARG A 368 -1.84 -5.69 20.65
C ARG A 368 -3.04 -6.12 19.83
N TYR A 369 -3.78 -7.08 20.39
CA TYR A 369 -5.06 -7.53 19.88
C TYR A 369 -6.13 -7.04 20.85
N THR A 370 -7.15 -6.36 20.34
CA THR A 370 -8.23 -5.85 21.18
C THR A 370 -9.42 -6.79 21.08
N PHE A 371 -9.85 -7.30 22.23
CA PHE A 371 -11.09 -8.04 22.34
C PHE A 371 -12.21 -7.08 22.80
N SER A 372 -13.04 -6.66 21.87
CA SER A 372 -14.25 -5.88 22.06
C SER A 372 -15.41 -6.74 22.59
N SER A 373 -16.53 -6.12 22.94
CA SER A 373 -17.74 -6.85 23.30
C SER A 373 -18.31 -7.70 22.15
N SER A 374 -17.97 -7.39 20.90
CA SER A 374 -18.40 -8.14 19.71
C SER A 374 -17.53 -9.36 19.40
N ASN A 375 -16.26 -9.37 19.80
CA ASN A 375 -15.35 -10.49 19.53
C ASN A 375 -14.83 -11.19 20.80
N GLN A 376 -15.19 -10.75 22.01
CA GLN A 376 -14.83 -11.45 23.23
C GLN A 376 -15.38 -12.88 23.22
N LEU A 377 -14.62 -13.80 23.82
CA LEU A 377 -15.09 -15.17 24.00
C LEU A 377 -16.38 -15.17 24.83
N PRO A 378 -17.42 -15.94 24.42
CA PRO A 378 -18.64 -16.05 25.18
C PRO A 378 -18.39 -16.49 26.62
N SER A 379 -19.23 -16.02 27.54
CA SER A 379 -19.14 -16.43 28.94
C SER A 379 -19.27 -17.95 29.07
N GLY A 380 -18.28 -18.59 29.70
CA GLY A 380 -18.21 -20.04 29.87
C GLY A 380 -17.57 -20.80 28.70
N ALA A 381 -17.10 -20.12 27.66
CA ALA A 381 -16.32 -20.75 26.59
C ALA A 381 -14.96 -21.25 27.12
N THR A 382 -14.53 -22.41 26.64
CA THR A 382 -13.19 -22.95 26.88
C THR A 382 -12.36 -22.82 25.61
N ILE A 383 -11.09 -22.43 25.76
CA ILE A 383 -10.15 -22.32 24.64
C ILE A 383 -9.47 -23.69 24.46
N ASP A 384 -9.71 -24.34 23.32
CA ASP A 384 -9.06 -25.61 22.99
C ASP A 384 -7.60 -25.40 22.52
N ALA A 385 -7.36 -24.35 21.73
CA ALA A 385 -6.04 -24.02 21.19
C ALA A 385 -5.93 -22.53 20.82
N ILE A 386 -4.70 -22.01 20.89
CA ILE A 386 -4.32 -20.71 20.34
C ILE A 386 -3.22 -20.97 19.30
N LYS A 387 -3.44 -20.52 18.07
CA LYS A 387 -2.44 -20.50 17.01
C LYS A 387 -2.09 -19.06 16.71
N TRP A 388 -0.82 -18.78 16.45
CA TRP A 388 -0.35 -17.46 16.06
C TRP A 388 0.43 -17.55 14.75
N LYS A 389 0.07 -16.70 13.79
CA LYS A 389 0.73 -16.58 12.49
C LYS A 389 1.31 -15.17 12.41
N GLN A 390 2.60 -15.07 12.09
CA GLN A 390 3.26 -13.81 11.80
C GLN A 390 4.00 -13.93 10.48
N TYR A 391 3.81 -12.94 9.62
CA TYR A 391 4.66 -12.75 8.45
C TYR A 391 5.90 -11.92 8.84
N LEU A 392 7.08 -12.38 8.43
CA LEU A 392 8.35 -11.68 8.64
C LEU A 392 8.86 -11.28 7.27
N SER A 393 8.81 -9.98 6.97
CA SER A 393 9.25 -9.42 5.70
C SER A 393 10.75 -9.58 5.46
N TYR A 394 11.55 -9.55 6.53
CA TYR A 394 13.00 -9.65 6.45
C TYR A 394 13.57 -10.47 7.61
N ARG A 395 14.54 -11.35 7.33
CA ARG A 395 15.23 -12.17 8.33
C ARG A 395 16.71 -12.31 7.95
N SER A 396 17.59 -11.81 8.81
CA SER A 396 19.04 -12.04 8.74
C SER A 396 19.52 -12.94 9.90
N GLY A 397 20.63 -13.65 9.68
CA GLY A 397 21.22 -14.57 10.67
C GLY A 397 20.74 -16.02 10.57
N SER A 398 21.04 -16.83 11.60
CA SER A 398 20.85 -18.29 11.52
C SER A 398 19.39 -18.71 11.35
N THR A 399 19.13 -19.48 10.30
CA THR A 399 17.81 -20.04 9.93
C THR A 399 17.26 -21.03 10.95
N SER A 400 18.10 -21.57 11.86
CA SER A 400 17.69 -22.52 12.91
C SER A 400 17.02 -21.87 14.13
N THR A 401 16.98 -20.53 14.20
CA THR A 401 16.37 -19.83 15.35
C THR A 401 14.85 -19.92 15.28
N THR A 402 14.23 -20.64 16.19
CA THR A 402 12.76 -20.67 16.35
C THR A 402 12.29 -19.41 17.07
N ILE A 403 11.35 -18.68 16.48
CA ILE A 403 10.67 -17.56 17.14
C ILE A 403 9.53 -18.15 17.96
N LYS A 404 9.51 -17.84 19.26
CA LYS A 404 8.43 -18.22 20.17
C LYS A 404 7.64 -16.96 20.50
N ALA A 405 6.32 -17.04 20.37
CA ALA A 405 5.42 -16.01 20.86
C ALA A 405 4.92 -16.36 22.25
N VAL A 406 4.67 -15.33 23.05
CA VAL A 406 4.00 -15.43 24.36
C VAL A 406 2.80 -14.50 24.29
N VAL A 407 1.63 -15.02 24.66
CA VAL A 407 0.41 -14.22 24.82
C VAL A 407 0.39 -13.72 26.26
N LEU A 408 0.24 -12.41 26.41
CA LEU A 408 0.15 -11.74 27.70
C LEU A 408 -1.24 -11.11 27.81
N GLU A 409 -1.87 -11.24 28.98
CA GLU A 409 -3.06 -10.46 29.32
C GLU A 409 -2.66 -8.99 29.55
N ASP A 410 -3.63 -8.07 29.50
CA ASP A 410 -3.38 -6.65 29.76
C ASP A 410 -2.80 -6.53 31.19
N CYS A 411 -1.59 -5.96 31.32
CA CYS A 411 -0.70 -5.95 32.52
C CYS A 411 0.29 -7.12 32.71
N GLY A 412 0.39 -8.07 31.76
CA GLY A 412 1.39 -9.14 31.83
C GLY A 412 2.82 -8.65 31.58
N SER A 413 3.78 -9.03 32.43
CA SER A 413 5.21 -8.81 32.14
C SER A 413 5.73 -9.93 31.23
N PRO A 414 6.45 -9.61 30.13
CA PRO A 414 7.12 -10.60 29.29
C PRO A 414 8.26 -11.33 30.00
#